data_AF-A0A8J4W8X0-F1
#
_entry.id   AF-A0A8J4W8X0-F1
#
_cell.length_a   1.000
_cell.length_b   1.000
_cell.length_c   1.000
_cell.angle_alpha   90.00
_cell.angle_beta   90.00
_cell.angle_gamma   90.00
#
_symmetry.space_group_name_H-M   'P 1'
#
loop_
_entity.id
_entity.type
_entity.pdbx_description
1 polymer ?
#
loop_
_entity_poly.entity_id
_entity_poly.type
_entity_poly.pdbx_seq_one_letter_code
_entity_poly.pdbx_strand_id
1 'polypeptide(L)'
;MVIDEYKKGKIIEKMAAEKLSIEEEQQREAERDLQSVVNAERVQYRHHEFQRKLEEVKTEQLHKAQQEEQRLAKLNELKEKTPYAQIIANIMPDPERTRQETAAFRANVEGAQEGLQISETGLFPSHGYDCETLFKNARFKLGIALRNAGLNSSEYARQALANVKVCNVGAYRNHVAEPTHLW
;
A
#
# COMPACT_ATOMS: atom_id res chain seq x y z
N MET A 1 45.58 44.80 -78.32
CA MET A 1 45.85 43.36 -78.14
C MET A 1 45.48 42.88 -76.74
N VAL A 2 46.10 43.40 -75.66
CA VAL A 2 45.89 42.94 -74.27
C VAL A 2 44.44 43.01 -73.76
N ILE A 3 43.69 44.06 -74.11
CA ILE A 3 42.30 44.26 -73.63
C ILE A 3 41.34 43.23 -74.24
N ASP A 4 41.54 42.81 -75.49
CA ASP A 4 40.68 41.84 -76.15
C ASP A 4 40.93 40.41 -75.64
N GLU A 5 42.17 40.10 -75.28
CA GLU A 5 42.53 38.83 -74.62
C GLU A 5 41.89 38.73 -73.23
N TYR A 6 41.90 39.80 -72.43
CA TYR A 6 41.22 39.85 -71.15
C TYR A 6 39.69 39.65 -71.28
N LYS A 7 39.06 40.33 -72.25
CA LYS A 7 37.62 40.16 -72.52
C LYS A 7 37.28 38.72 -72.93
N LYS A 8 38.10 38.10 -73.78
CA LYS A 8 37.94 36.70 -74.17
C LYS A 8 38.09 35.76 -72.98
N GLY A 9 39.10 35.96 -72.12
CA GLY A 9 39.30 35.18 -70.90
C GLY A 9 38.09 35.26 -69.95
N LYS A 10 37.55 36.46 -69.75
CA LYS A 10 36.37 36.69 -68.90
C LYS A 10 35.09 36.03 -69.43
N ILE A 11 34.93 35.93 -70.75
CA ILE A 11 33.82 35.20 -71.38
C ILE A 11 33.98 33.70 -71.15
N ILE A 12 35.20 33.18 -71.29
CA ILE A 12 35.52 31.76 -71.05
C ILE A 12 35.27 31.39 -69.58
N GLU A 13 35.67 32.24 -68.63
CA GLU A 13 35.39 32.03 -67.20
C GLU A 13 33.89 32.00 -66.89
N LYS A 14 33.11 32.93 -67.47
CA LYS A 14 31.65 32.92 -67.31
C LYS A 14 31.01 31.66 -67.88
N MET A 15 31.42 31.24 -69.07
CA MET A 15 30.94 29.99 -69.67
C MET A 15 31.33 28.76 -68.84
N ALA A 16 32.52 28.76 -68.23
CA ALA A 16 32.94 27.69 -67.33
C ALA A 16 32.11 27.65 -66.04
N ALA A 17 31.82 28.82 -65.44
CA ALA A 17 30.98 28.93 -64.26
C ALA A 17 29.52 28.53 -64.53
N GLU A 18 28.95 28.93 -65.67
CA GLU A 18 27.62 28.52 -66.10
C GLU A 18 27.54 27.00 -66.32
N LYS A 19 28.55 26.40 -66.96
CA LYS A 19 28.62 24.94 -67.13
C LYS A 19 28.66 24.20 -65.79
N LEU A 20 29.48 24.67 -64.84
CA LEU A 20 29.54 24.09 -63.50
C LEU A 20 28.18 24.17 -62.79
N SER A 21 27.49 25.31 -62.87
CA SER A 21 26.14 25.46 -62.29
C SER A 21 25.12 24.50 -62.91
N ILE A 22 25.18 24.30 -64.23
CA ILE A 22 24.28 23.37 -64.94
C ILE A 22 24.59 21.92 -64.54
N GLU A 23 25.87 21.55 -64.44
CA GLU A 23 26.27 20.21 -63.99
C GLU A 23 25.83 19.94 -62.54
N GLU A 24 25.96 20.91 -61.64
CA GLU A 24 25.46 20.80 -60.26
C GLU A 24 23.93 20.68 -60.18
N GLU A 25 23.19 21.38 -61.05
CA GLU A 25 21.74 21.23 -61.16
C GLU A 25 21.34 19.85 -61.67
N GLN A 26 22.02 19.34 -62.69
CA GLN A 26 21.79 18.00 -63.23
C GLN A 26 22.09 16.90 -62.20
N GLN A 27 23.17 17.05 -61.42
CA GLN A 27 23.48 16.11 -60.34
C GLN A 27 22.39 16.12 -59.25
N ARG A 28 21.92 17.30 -58.84
CA ARG A 28 20.82 17.41 -57.86
C ARG A 28 19.51 16.84 -58.38
N GLU A 29 19.22 17.00 -59.67
CA GLU A 29 18.03 16.43 -60.29
C GLU A 29 18.10 14.90 -60.35
N ALA A 30 19.24 14.34 -60.79
CA ALA A 30 19.46 12.90 -60.78
C ALA A 30 19.37 12.29 -59.36
N GLU A 31 19.89 12.99 -58.35
CA GLU A 31 19.78 12.55 -56.96
C GLU A 31 18.31 12.54 -56.49
N ARG A 32 17.53 13.58 -56.84
CA ARG A 32 16.10 13.65 -56.53
C ARG A 32 15.31 12.53 -57.20
N ASP A 33 15.62 12.20 -58.44
CA ASP A 33 14.95 11.12 -59.18
C ASP A 33 15.20 9.76 -58.52
N LEU A 34 16.45 9.50 -58.12
CA LEU A 34 16.82 8.29 -57.37
C LEU A 34 16.09 8.23 -56.02
N GLN A 35 16.03 9.35 -55.29
CA GLN A 35 15.31 9.43 -54.02
C GLN A 35 13.80 9.29 -54.20
N SER A 36 13.23 9.75 -55.32
CA SER A 36 11.79 9.68 -55.61
C SER A 36 11.31 8.23 -55.66
N VAL A 37 12.05 7.35 -56.32
CA VAL A 37 11.72 5.91 -56.40
C VAL A 37 11.69 5.28 -55.00
N VAL A 38 12.75 5.49 -54.21
CA VAL A 38 12.86 4.96 -52.85
C VAL A 38 11.77 5.53 -51.93
N ASN A 39 11.43 6.81 -52.10
CA ASN A 39 10.38 7.45 -51.32
C ASN A 39 8.99 6.89 -51.69
N ALA A 40 8.73 6.61 -52.97
CA ALA A 40 7.49 5.98 -53.40
C ALA A 40 7.32 4.59 -52.76
N GLU A 41 8.36 3.76 -52.76
CA GLU A 41 8.37 2.45 -52.09
C GLU A 41 8.12 2.57 -50.58
N ARG A 42 8.79 3.52 -49.92
CA ARG A 42 8.59 3.77 -48.48
C ARG A 42 7.17 4.21 -48.16
N VAL A 43 6.56 5.04 -49.00
CA VAL A 43 5.17 5.47 -48.82
C VAL A 43 4.21 4.30 -48.98
N GLN A 44 4.41 3.45 -50.00
CA GLN A 44 3.60 2.26 -50.20
C GLN A 44 3.71 1.29 -49.01
N TYR A 45 4.94 1.04 -48.53
CA TYR A 45 5.18 0.19 -47.36
C TYR A 45 4.46 0.73 -46.12
N ARG A 46 4.62 2.03 -45.83
CA ARG A 46 3.95 2.66 -44.68
C ARG A 46 2.43 2.61 -44.80
N HIS A 47 1.89 2.79 -46.01
CA HIS A 47 0.46 2.67 -46.25
C HIS A 47 -0.03 1.25 -45.96
N HIS A 48 0.67 0.23 -46.48
CA HIS A 48 0.32 -1.17 -46.23
C HIS A 48 0.41 -1.55 -44.75
N GLU A 49 1.48 -1.17 -44.06
CA GLU A 49 1.63 -1.40 -42.62
C GLU A 49 0.52 -0.71 -41.81
N PHE A 50 0.12 0.50 -42.21
CA PHE A 50 -0.98 1.20 -41.57
C PHE A 50 -2.31 0.46 -41.76
N GLN A 51 -2.61 -0.01 -42.98
CA GLN A 51 -3.82 -0.80 -43.24
C GLN A 51 -3.81 -2.11 -42.45
N ARG A 52 -2.69 -2.82 -42.40
CA ARG A 52 -2.58 -4.06 -41.62
C ARG A 52 -2.87 -3.82 -40.14
N LYS A 53 -2.33 -2.74 -39.56
CA LYS A 53 -2.62 -2.35 -38.17
C LYS A 53 -4.09 -2.02 -37.94
N LEU A 54 -4.76 -1.34 -38.89
CA LEU A 54 -6.19 -1.07 -38.78
C LEU A 54 -7.02 -2.35 -38.79
N GLU A 55 -6.67 -3.31 -39.64
CA GLU A 55 -7.33 -4.62 -39.70
C GLU A 55 -7.09 -5.44 -38.41
N GLU A 56 -5.85 -5.46 -37.90
CA GLU A 56 -5.50 -6.07 -36.61
C GLU A 56 -6.36 -5.49 -35.48
N VAL A 57 -6.44 -4.16 -35.36
CA VAL A 57 -7.27 -3.50 -34.34
C VAL A 57 -8.76 -3.88 -34.50
N LYS A 58 -9.27 -3.90 -35.73
CA LYS A 58 -10.67 -4.27 -35.99
C LYS A 58 -10.96 -5.73 -35.60
N THR A 59 -10.07 -6.65 -35.95
CA THR A 59 -10.20 -8.08 -35.62
C THR A 59 -10.10 -8.32 -34.12
N GLU A 60 -9.19 -7.64 -33.42
CA GLU A 60 -9.09 -7.69 -31.96
C GLU A 60 -10.37 -7.18 -31.28
N GLN A 61 -10.94 -6.08 -31.77
CA GLN A 61 -12.19 -5.53 -31.22
C GLN A 61 -13.36 -6.51 -31.40
N LEU A 62 -13.49 -7.10 -32.60
CA LEU A 62 -14.51 -8.11 -32.86
C LEU A 62 -14.34 -9.34 -31.96
N HIS A 63 -13.11 -9.81 -31.79
CA HIS A 63 -12.82 -10.94 -30.93
C HIS A 63 -13.14 -10.63 -29.45
N LYS A 64 -12.77 -9.45 -28.95
CA LYS A 64 -13.13 -9.00 -27.59
C LYS A 64 -14.65 -8.93 -27.39
N ALA A 65 -15.38 -8.39 -28.38
CA ALA A 65 -16.83 -8.32 -28.33
C ALA A 65 -17.47 -9.73 -28.26
N GLN A 66 -17.00 -10.68 -29.06
CA GLN A 66 -17.47 -12.07 -29.02
C GLN A 66 -17.16 -12.75 -27.68
N GLN A 67 -15.98 -12.51 -27.10
CA GLN A 67 -15.63 -13.05 -25.79
C GLN A 67 -16.52 -12.50 -24.68
N GLU A 68 -16.81 -11.20 -24.69
CA GLU A 68 -17.72 -10.57 -23.73
C GLU A 68 -19.15 -11.10 -23.91
N GLU A 69 -19.63 -11.29 -25.14
CA GLU A 69 -20.94 -11.89 -25.40
C GLU A 69 -21.02 -13.32 -24.84
N GLN A 70 -20.01 -14.15 -25.07
CA GLN A 70 -19.94 -15.50 -24.51
C GLN A 70 -19.86 -15.50 -22.98
N ARG A 71 -19.12 -14.54 -22.40
CA ARG A 71 -19.02 -14.37 -20.95
C ARG A 71 -20.38 -14.01 -20.35
N LEU A 72 -21.09 -13.06 -20.96
CA LEU A 72 -22.42 -12.64 -20.53
C LEU A 72 -23.44 -13.77 -20.66
N ALA A 73 -23.39 -14.53 -21.76
CA ALA A 73 -24.24 -15.70 -21.95
C ALA A 73 -24.03 -16.74 -20.83
N LYS A 74 -22.77 -17.07 -20.51
CA LYS A 74 -22.42 -17.97 -19.39
C LYS A 74 -22.88 -17.42 -18.04
N LEU A 75 -22.71 -16.11 -17.82
CA LEU A 75 -23.14 -15.47 -16.58
C LEU A 75 -24.67 -15.54 -16.41
N ASN A 76 -25.43 -15.30 -17.48
CA ASN A 76 -26.88 -15.43 -17.47
C ASN A 76 -27.30 -16.87 -17.21
N GLU A 77 -26.66 -17.85 -17.85
CA GLU A 77 -26.92 -19.26 -17.57
C GLU A 77 -26.65 -19.62 -16.10
N LEU A 78 -25.55 -19.14 -15.53
CA LEU A 78 -25.24 -19.32 -14.11
C LEU A 78 -26.29 -18.68 -13.21
N LYS A 79 -26.71 -17.45 -13.52
CA LYS A 79 -27.76 -16.74 -12.78
C LYS A 79 -29.03 -17.57 -12.67
N GLU A 80 -29.47 -18.20 -13.76
CA GLU A 80 -30.66 -19.06 -13.76
C GLU A 80 -30.45 -20.39 -13.01
N LYS A 81 -29.23 -20.94 -13.04
CA LYS A 81 -28.90 -22.19 -12.33
C LYS A 81 -28.61 -22.03 -10.84
N THR A 82 -28.37 -20.80 -10.37
CA THR A 82 -27.95 -20.55 -8.99
C THR A 82 -29.11 -20.85 -8.04
N PRO A 83 -28.91 -21.66 -6.98
CA PRO A 83 -29.94 -21.83 -5.97
C PRO A 83 -30.26 -20.46 -5.35
N TYR A 84 -31.55 -20.22 -5.09
CA TYR A 84 -32.07 -18.96 -4.55
C TYR A 84 -32.10 -17.76 -5.53
N ALA A 85 -31.86 -17.94 -6.84
CA ALA A 85 -31.99 -16.86 -7.83
C ALA A 85 -33.33 -16.12 -7.76
N GLN A 86 -34.43 -16.88 -7.58
CA GLN A 86 -35.78 -16.33 -7.39
C GLN A 86 -35.92 -15.55 -6.08
N ILE A 87 -35.30 -16.00 -5.00
CA ILE A 87 -35.32 -15.29 -3.71
C ILE A 87 -34.60 -13.96 -3.89
N ILE A 88 -33.38 -13.98 -4.43
CA ILE A 88 -32.57 -12.78 -4.66
C ILE A 88 -33.27 -11.77 -5.57
N ALA A 89 -33.90 -12.23 -6.65
CA ALA A 89 -34.65 -11.37 -7.56
C ALA A 89 -35.84 -10.65 -6.89
N ASN A 90 -36.45 -11.31 -5.88
CA ASN A 90 -37.58 -10.79 -5.14
C ASN A 90 -37.18 -10.04 -3.85
N ILE A 91 -35.88 -9.96 -3.52
CA ILE A 91 -35.42 -9.15 -2.38
C ILE A 91 -35.68 -7.68 -2.72
N MET A 92 -36.60 -7.08 -1.99
CA MET A 92 -36.79 -5.64 -1.99
C MET A 92 -35.62 -4.98 -1.23
N PRO A 93 -34.96 -3.97 -1.81
CA PRO A 93 -33.97 -3.19 -1.08
C PRO A 93 -34.65 -2.51 0.11
N ASP A 94 -34.32 -2.97 1.32
CA ASP A 94 -34.81 -2.37 2.56
C ASP A 94 -33.71 -1.49 3.17
N PRO A 95 -33.74 -0.17 2.92
CA PRO A 95 -32.74 0.74 3.45
C PRO A 95 -32.83 0.88 4.97
N GLU A 96 -33.99 0.61 5.58
CA GLU A 96 -34.16 0.70 7.03
C GLU A 96 -33.42 -0.45 7.73
N ARG A 97 -33.50 -1.67 7.18
CA ARG A 97 -32.69 -2.80 7.66
C ARG A 97 -31.18 -2.51 7.63
N THR A 98 -30.72 -1.74 6.65
CA THR A 98 -29.29 -1.39 6.52
C THR A 98 -28.87 -0.32 7.54
N ARG A 99 -29.81 0.51 7.99
CA ARG A 99 -29.59 1.56 9.01
C ARG A 99 -29.74 1.05 10.44
N GLN A 100 -30.33 -0.12 10.63
CA GLN A 100 -30.48 -0.73 11.96
C GLN A 100 -29.12 -1.06 12.58
N GLU A 101 -29.05 -0.84 13.89
CA GLU A 101 -27.86 -1.15 14.68
C GLU A 101 -27.55 -2.65 14.65
N THR A 102 -26.31 -2.99 14.28
CA THR A 102 -25.85 -4.37 14.33
C THR A 102 -25.74 -4.83 15.79
N ALA A 103 -25.83 -6.16 16.00
CA ALA A 103 -25.65 -6.74 17.34
C ALA A 103 -24.28 -6.35 17.95
N ALA A 104 -23.25 -6.22 17.12
CA ALA A 104 -21.92 -5.78 17.54
C ALA A 104 -21.91 -4.30 17.99
N PHE A 105 -22.64 -3.42 17.30
CA PHE A 105 -22.76 -2.03 17.70
C PHE A 105 -23.48 -1.90 19.06
N ARG A 106 -24.61 -2.60 19.24
CA ARG A 106 -25.35 -2.62 20.51
C ARG A 106 -24.50 -3.12 21.67
N ALA A 107 -23.79 -4.24 21.50
CA ALA A 107 -22.90 -4.79 22.52
C ALA A 107 -21.78 -3.82 22.93
N ASN A 108 -21.23 -3.05 21.98
CA ASN A 108 -20.22 -2.04 22.30
C ASN A 108 -20.80 -0.85 23.08
N VAL A 109 -22.00 -0.38 22.72
CA VAL A 109 -22.67 0.71 23.44
C VAL A 109 -23.03 0.27 24.85
N GLU A 110 -23.58 -0.93 25.01
CA GLU A 110 -23.91 -1.53 26.32
C GLU A 110 -22.65 -1.71 27.17
N GLY A 111 -21.57 -2.29 26.62
CA GLY A 111 -20.30 -2.46 27.33
C GLY A 111 -19.59 -1.14 27.68
N ALA A 112 -19.82 -0.08 26.91
CA ALA A 112 -19.34 1.26 27.24
C ALA A 112 -20.17 1.93 28.35
N GLN A 113 -21.48 1.66 28.41
CA GLN A 113 -22.40 2.20 29.41
C GLN A 113 -22.35 1.44 30.73
N GLU A 114 -22.09 0.13 30.71
CA GLU A 114 -21.92 -0.69 31.91
C GLU A 114 -20.70 -0.30 32.76
N GLY A 115 -19.90 0.68 32.30
CA GLY A 115 -18.81 1.26 33.06
C GLY A 115 -17.86 0.16 33.48
N LEU A 116 -16.99 -0.27 32.57
CA LEU A 116 -15.87 -1.15 32.92
C LEU A 116 -15.31 -0.68 34.26
N GLN A 117 -15.19 -1.59 35.23
CA GLN A 117 -14.55 -1.35 36.52
C GLN A 117 -13.05 -1.12 36.30
N ILE A 118 -12.71 -0.12 35.49
CA ILE A 118 -11.39 0.43 35.34
C ILE A 118 -11.19 1.24 36.62
N SER A 119 -10.92 0.53 37.71
CA SER A 119 -10.16 1.12 38.79
C SER A 119 -8.89 1.71 38.17
N GLU A 120 -8.39 2.80 38.73
CA GLU A 120 -7.27 3.61 38.19
C GLU A 120 -6.00 2.80 37.83
N THR A 121 -5.94 1.51 38.19
CA THR A 121 -4.88 0.55 37.90
C THR A 121 -4.99 -0.20 36.56
N GLY A 122 -5.99 0.08 35.72
CA GLY A 122 -6.09 -0.50 34.36
C GLY A 122 -6.79 -1.87 34.30
N LEU A 123 -6.65 -2.55 33.15
CA LEU A 123 -7.42 -3.74 32.75
C LEU A 123 -7.22 -4.99 33.64
N PHE A 124 -6.19 -5.02 34.48
CA PHE A 124 -5.83 -6.18 35.29
C PHE A 124 -5.60 -5.81 36.75
N PRO A 125 -5.93 -6.70 37.71
CA PRO A 125 -5.60 -6.48 39.12
C PRO A 125 -4.08 -6.36 39.32
N SER A 126 -3.63 -5.25 39.89
CA SER A 126 -2.22 -5.09 40.26
C SER A 126 -1.93 -5.90 41.53
N HIS A 127 -1.07 -6.91 41.44
CA HIS A 127 -0.62 -7.72 42.59
C HIS A 127 0.71 -7.20 43.19
N GLY A 128 0.93 -5.89 43.12
CA GLY A 128 2.13 -5.23 43.64
C GLY A 128 1.97 -4.71 45.07
N TYR A 129 3.07 -4.30 45.68
CA TYR A 129 3.03 -3.51 46.92
C TYR A 129 2.99 -2.02 46.56
N ASP A 130 2.03 -1.31 47.12
CA ASP A 130 1.99 0.15 47.03
C ASP A 130 3.15 0.76 47.83
N CYS A 131 3.70 1.88 47.36
CA CYS A 131 4.79 2.59 47.99
C CYS A 131 4.49 2.88 49.47
N GLU A 132 3.27 3.31 49.80
CA GLU A 132 2.88 3.55 51.19
C GLU A 132 2.96 2.29 52.05
N THR A 133 2.58 1.14 51.51
CA THR A 133 2.63 -0.14 52.24
C THR A 133 4.05 -0.62 52.46
N LEU A 134 4.94 -0.43 51.48
CA LEU A 134 6.37 -0.73 51.61
C LEU A 134 7.02 0.12 52.70
N PHE A 135 6.75 1.42 52.71
CA PHE A 135 7.30 2.34 53.72
C PHE A 135 6.63 2.21 55.09
N LYS A 136 5.52 1.48 55.25
CA LYS A 136 4.99 1.09 56.58
C LYS A 136 5.75 -0.10 57.19
N ASN A 137 6.40 -0.92 56.37
CA ASN A 137 7.08 -2.14 56.84
C ASN A 137 8.38 -1.83 57.60
N ALA A 138 8.45 -2.25 58.87
CA ALA A 138 9.61 -2.03 59.74
C ALA A 138 10.89 -2.71 59.22
N ARG A 139 10.78 -3.89 58.59
CA ARG A 139 11.91 -4.60 58.00
C ARG A 139 12.48 -3.83 56.80
N PHE A 140 11.63 -3.24 55.98
CA PHE A 140 12.05 -2.41 54.85
C PHE A 140 12.78 -1.16 55.31
N LYS A 141 12.26 -0.45 56.33
CA LYS A 141 12.94 0.71 56.94
C LYS A 141 14.31 0.35 57.50
N LEU A 142 14.40 -0.76 58.25
CA LEU A 142 15.67 -1.22 58.81
C LEU A 142 16.68 -1.56 57.70
N GLY A 143 16.22 -2.20 56.61
CA GLY A 143 17.07 -2.53 55.47
C GLY A 143 17.68 -1.30 54.81
N ILE A 144 16.89 -0.24 54.62
CA ILE A 144 17.39 1.05 54.12
C ILE A 144 18.41 1.65 55.10
N ALA A 145 18.12 1.67 56.40
CA ALA A 145 19.03 2.22 57.41
C ALA A 145 20.38 1.48 57.44
N LEU A 146 20.37 0.15 57.39
CA LEU A 146 21.58 -0.68 57.35
C LEU A 146 22.37 -0.48 56.05
N ARG A 147 21.68 -0.27 54.92
CA ARG A 147 22.32 0.07 53.64
C ARG A 147 22.98 1.45 53.68
N ASN A 148 22.31 2.45 54.23
CA ASN A 148 22.85 3.80 54.38
C ASN A 148 24.05 3.84 55.33
N ALA A 149 24.06 2.99 56.35
CA ALA A 149 25.20 2.82 57.26
C ALA A 149 26.34 1.94 56.68
N GLY A 150 26.19 1.39 55.47
CA GLY A 150 27.20 0.53 54.84
C GLY A 150 27.31 -0.89 55.43
N LEU A 151 26.37 -1.31 56.29
CA LEU A 151 26.42 -2.58 57.03
C LEU A 151 25.60 -3.71 56.40
N ASN A 152 24.97 -3.47 55.24
CA ASN A 152 24.05 -4.40 54.58
C ASN A 152 24.63 -5.80 54.31
N SER A 153 25.93 -5.90 54.04
CA SER A 153 26.59 -7.18 53.76
C SER A 153 26.98 -7.98 55.01
N SER A 154 26.91 -7.37 56.20
CA SER A 154 27.30 -8.04 57.45
C SER A 154 26.35 -9.19 57.80
N GLU A 155 26.88 -10.24 58.40
CA GLU A 155 26.07 -11.34 58.98
C GLU A 155 25.09 -10.80 60.03
N TYR A 156 25.50 -9.77 60.78
CA TYR A 156 24.66 -9.11 61.76
C TYR A 156 23.43 -8.43 61.13
N ALA A 157 23.60 -7.73 60.01
CA ALA A 157 22.48 -7.13 59.28
C ALA A 157 21.49 -8.17 58.76
N ARG A 158 21.97 -9.31 58.26
CA ARG A 158 21.12 -10.42 57.83
C ARG A 158 20.31 -11.01 58.98
N GLN A 159 20.97 -11.27 60.12
CA GLN A 159 20.28 -11.77 61.32
C GLN A 159 19.27 -10.74 61.86
N ALA A 160 19.62 -9.46 61.89
CA ALA A 160 18.73 -8.39 62.33
C ALA A 160 17.47 -8.31 61.46
N LEU A 161 17.61 -8.35 60.13
CA LEU A 161 16.46 -8.32 59.21
C LEU A 161 15.57 -9.56 59.33
N ALA A 162 16.15 -10.74 59.55
CA ALA A 162 15.42 -11.99 59.76
C ALA A 162 14.59 -11.96 61.05
N ASN A 163 15.15 -11.38 62.12
CA ASN A 163 14.54 -11.35 63.45
C ASN A 163 13.55 -10.19 63.65
N VAL A 164 13.48 -9.22 62.74
CA VAL A 164 12.48 -8.15 62.80
C VAL A 164 11.08 -8.75 62.65
N LYS A 165 10.29 -8.66 63.71
CA LYS A 165 8.87 -8.97 63.70
C LYS A 165 8.15 -7.90 62.88
N VAL A 166 7.59 -8.31 61.74
CA VAL A 166 6.74 -7.45 60.94
C VAL A 166 5.35 -7.50 61.57
N CYS A 167 5.00 -6.49 62.36
CA CYS A 167 3.61 -6.26 62.74
C CYS A 167 2.88 -5.67 61.52
N ASN A 168 2.46 -6.53 60.61
CA ASN A 168 1.48 -6.14 59.60
C ASN A 168 0.16 -5.92 60.36
N VAL A 169 -0.08 -4.68 60.77
CA VAL A 169 -1.35 -4.25 61.36
C VAL A 169 -2.40 -4.43 60.27
N GLY A 170 -3.07 -5.59 60.24
CA GLY A 170 -4.12 -5.92 59.27
C GLY A 170 -3.99 -7.25 58.50
N ALA A 171 -2.91 -8.03 58.65
CA ALA A 171 -2.70 -9.23 57.81
C ALA A 171 -3.20 -10.57 58.40
N TYR A 172 -4.22 -10.56 59.26
CA TYR A 172 -4.95 -11.78 59.65
C TYR A 172 -6.45 -11.57 59.50
N ARG A 173 -6.94 -11.61 58.26
CA ARG A 173 -8.26 -12.19 58.02
C ARG A 173 -8.03 -13.67 57.75
N ASN A 174 -8.38 -14.52 58.71
CA ASN A 174 -8.64 -15.93 58.47
C ASN A 174 -9.82 -16.01 57.49
N HIS A 175 -9.56 -15.97 56.19
CA HIS A 175 -10.49 -16.58 55.25
C HIS A 175 -10.24 -18.08 55.36
N VAL A 176 -11.10 -18.76 56.10
CA VAL A 176 -11.28 -20.21 55.92
C VAL A 176 -11.74 -20.35 54.47
N ALA A 177 -10.88 -20.89 53.61
CA ALA A 177 -11.28 -21.23 52.26
C ALA A 177 -12.37 -22.30 52.37
N GLU A 178 -13.57 -22.02 51.86
CA GLU A 178 -14.62 -23.02 51.70
C GLU A 178 -14.05 -24.18 50.85
N PRO A 179 -14.29 -25.45 51.21
CA PRO A 179 -13.82 -26.58 50.44
C PRO A 179 -14.38 -26.48 49.02
N THR A 180 -13.51 -26.49 48.02
CA THR A 180 -13.91 -26.55 46.61
C THR A 180 -14.74 -27.81 46.38
N HIS A 181 -16.05 -27.63 46.22
CA HIS A 181 -16.94 -28.69 45.80
C HIS A 181 -16.78 -28.88 44.29
N LEU A 182 -16.03 -29.92 43.92
CA LEU A 182 -15.97 -30.40 42.54
C LEU A 182 -17.28 -31.12 42.23
N TRP A 183 -18.09 -30.50 41.38
CA TRP A 183 -19.07 -31.17 40.52
C TRP A 183 -19.01 -30.47 39.17
#